data_AF-A0A7W0QU61-F1
#
_entry.id   AF-A0A7W0QU61-F1
#
_cell.length_a   1.000
_cell.length_b   1.000
_cell.length_c   1.000
_cell.angle_alpha   90.00
_cell.angle_beta   90.00
_cell.angle_gamma   90.00
#
_symmetry.space_group_name_H-M   'P 1'
#
loop_
_entity.id
_entity.type
_entity.pdbx_description
1 polymer ?
#
loop_
_entity_poly.entity_id
_entity_poly.type
_entity_poly.pdbx_seq_one_letter_code
_entity_poly.pdbx_strand_id
1 'polypeptide(L)'
;MTAPASSPLLAALDKLRVTVSSCAFPLDLPAAREARRTQQSVADQLRDYILPRLSRLDAPLLVVVGGSTGAGKSTLVNSLVGRQVSEPGVLRPTTRSPVLVLNPEDQGWFASDRVLPGLARTTGDGPAGVSLRLATDTTVPLGLALLDAPDVDSVVTENREMADQLLAAADLWLFVTSAARYADAVPWGFLRLAVERAVAVAMVLDRVAPQAVHEISAHLREMLTEQGLGQAPLFVVPEVALEDGLIPLNTVMPLRIWLGNLAADSAARAAVVRQTLEGAITHLISRTPLLISAHAEQFEAIARLRAEADGIYRAAGAWVTEGTADGSLLRGEVLARWQEFVGTGELLRSLERRIGWLR
;
A
#
# COMPACT_ATOMS: atom_id res chain seq x y z
N MET A 1 -27.59 18.61 -16.64
CA MET A 1 -27.58 17.42 -15.75
C MET A 1 -27.09 16.23 -16.55
N THR A 2 -25.77 16.08 -16.66
CA THR A 2 -25.12 14.95 -17.31
C THR A 2 -24.92 13.85 -16.26
N ALA A 3 -25.48 12.67 -16.50
CA ALA A 3 -25.23 11.48 -15.70
C ALA A 3 -23.71 11.18 -15.65
N PRO A 4 -23.16 10.68 -14.53
CA PRO A 4 -21.72 10.71 -14.34
C PRO A 4 -21.07 9.59 -15.16
N ALA A 5 -20.11 9.97 -16.00
CA ALA A 5 -19.25 9.04 -16.75
C ALA A 5 -18.42 8.09 -15.85
N SER A 6 -18.54 8.19 -14.52
CA SER A 6 -17.83 7.38 -13.53
C SER A 6 -18.43 5.99 -13.28
N SER A 7 -19.66 5.69 -13.71
CA SER A 7 -20.29 4.39 -13.42
C SER A 7 -19.57 3.16 -14.05
N PRO A 8 -19.20 3.13 -15.34
CA PRO A 8 -18.56 1.95 -15.92
C PRO A 8 -17.10 1.76 -15.46
N LEU A 9 -16.35 2.86 -15.30
CA LEU A 9 -14.97 2.81 -14.81
C LEU A 9 -14.93 2.33 -13.35
N LEU A 10 -15.79 2.88 -12.49
CA LEU A 10 -15.89 2.46 -11.09
C LEU A 10 -16.26 0.98 -10.99
N ALA A 11 -17.24 0.51 -11.79
CA ALA A 11 -17.61 -0.90 -11.82
C ALA A 11 -16.45 -1.80 -12.32
N ALA A 12 -15.70 -1.37 -13.33
CA ALA A 12 -14.54 -2.12 -13.83
C ALA A 12 -13.41 -2.21 -12.80
N LEU A 13 -13.11 -1.11 -12.12
CA LEU A 13 -12.08 -1.06 -11.08
C LEU A 13 -12.49 -1.81 -9.81
N ASP A 14 -13.77 -1.81 -9.44
CA ASP A 14 -14.26 -2.61 -8.33
C ASP A 14 -14.22 -4.11 -8.65
N LYS A 15 -14.56 -4.48 -9.89
CA LYS A 15 -14.36 -5.86 -10.38
C LYS A 15 -12.88 -6.25 -10.31
N LEU A 16 -11.97 -5.38 -10.76
CA LEU A 16 -10.53 -5.61 -10.66
C LEU A 16 -10.09 -5.81 -9.21
N ARG A 17 -10.59 -4.98 -8.28
CA ARG A 17 -10.30 -5.11 -6.84
C ARG A 17 -10.70 -6.48 -6.32
N VAL A 18 -11.91 -6.94 -6.63
CA VAL A 18 -12.39 -8.27 -6.24
C VAL A 18 -11.52 -9.37 -6.84
N THR A 19 -11.21 -9.29 -8.14
CA THR A 19 -10.37 -10.28 -8.83
C THR A 19 -8.98 -10.35 -8.21
N VAL A 20 -8.29 -9.21 -8.03
CA VAL A 20 -6.95 -9.17 -7.42
C VAL A 20 -6.99 -9.70 -5.98
N SER A 21 -7.99 -9.32 -5.19
CA SER A 21 -8.13 -9.80 -3.81
C SER A 21 -8.35 -11.31 -3.74
N SER A 22 -8.95 -11.91 -4.77
CA SER A 22 -9.18 -13.36 -4.86
C SER A 22 -8.00 -14.17 -5.40
N CYS A 23 -6.99 -13.51 -6.00
CA CYS A 23 -5.80 -14.19 -6.50
C CYS A 23 -4.98 -14.75 -5.32
N ALA A 24 -4.77 -16.07 -5.30
CA ALA A 24 -3.94 -16.73 -4.30
C ALA A 24 -2.62 -17.21 -4.92
N PHE A 25 -1.55 -17.12 -4.12
CA PHE A 25 -0.22 -17.62 -4.48
C PHE A 25 0.25 -18.61 -3.39
N PRO A 26 -0.35 -19.81 -3.28
CA PRO A 26 -0.16 -20.71 -2.15
C PRO A 26 1.19 -21.43 -2.15
N LEU A 27 1.76 -21.76 -3.31
CA LEU A 27 3.05 -22.43 -3.41
C LEU A 27 4.18 -21.41 -3.28
N ASP A 28 5.26 -21.76 -2.60
CA ASP A 28 6.46 -20.91 -2.47
C ASP A 28 7.36 -21.03 -3.72
N LEU A 29 6.81 -20.60 -4.86
CA LEU A 29 7.54 -20.41 -6.11
C LEU A 29 8.35 -19.10 -6.05
N PRO A 30 9.40 -18.93 -6.89
CA PRO A 30 10.25 -17.74 -6.87
C PRO A 30 9.48 -16.40 -6.90
N ALA A 31 8.43 -16.30 -7.72
CA ALA A 31 7.62 -15.08 -7.86
C ALA A 31 6.57 -14.89 -6.75
N ALA A 32 6.30 -15.91 -5.90
CA ALA A 32 5.15 -15.89 -5.00
C ALA A 32 5.21 -14.76 -3.96
N ARG A 33 6.39 -14.49 -3.40
CA ARG A 33 6.55 -13.46 -2.36
C ARG A 33 6.31 -12.05 -2.90
N GLU A 34 6.81 -11.77 -4.10
CA GLU A 34 6.59 -10.49 -4.79
C GLU A 34 5.14 -10.35 -5.25
N ALA A 35 4.54 -11.44 -5.75
CA ALA A 35 3.14 -11.46 -6.16
C ALA A 35 2.18 -11.18 -4.99
N ARG A 36 2.41 -11.78 -3.81
CA ARG A 36 1.62 -11.51 -2.58
C ARG A 36 1.72 -10.03 -2.18
N ARG A 37 2.92 -9.44 -2.19
CA ARG A 37 3.13 -8.01 -1.89
C ARG A 37 2.45 -7.11 -2.90
N THR A 38 2.56 -7.44 -4.18
CA THR A 38 1.93 -6.67 -5.27
C THR A 38 0.42 -6.76 -5.21
N GLN A 39 -0.13 -7.95 -4.98
CA GLN A 39 -1.56 -8.18 -4.81
C GLN A 39 -2.13 -7.32 -3.68
N GLN A 40 -1.50 -7.37 -2.50
CA GLN A 40 -1.90 -6.57 -1.34
C GLN A 40 -1.85 -5.08 -1.66
N SER A 41 -0.73 -4.60 -2.20
CA SER A 41 -0.55 -3.19 -2.58
C SER A 41 -1.59 -2.70 -3.60
N VAL A 42 -1.92 -3.50 -4.61
CA VAL A 42 -2.93 -3.17 -5.62
C VAL A 42 -4.34 -3.18 -5.01
N ALA A 43 -4.66 -4.17 -4.18
CA ALA A 43 -5.96 -4.27 -3.52
C ALA A 43 -6.20 -3.09 -2.56
N ASP A 44 -5.19 -2.74 -1.77
CA ASP A 44 -5.23 -1.61 -0.85
C ASP A 44 -5.37 -0.29 -1.61
N GLN A 45 -4.60 -0.05 -2.68
CA GLN A 45 -4.72 1.18 -3.46
C GLN A 45 -6.11 1.35 -4.11
N LEU A 46 -6.71 0.25 -4.60
CA LEU A 46 -8.08 0.27 -5.12
C LEU A 46 -9.10 0.59 -4.04
N ARG A 47 -9.00 -0.08 -2.88
CA ARG A 47 -9.94 0.02 -1.77
C ARG A 47 -9.87 1.37 -1.07
N ASP A 48 -8.66 1.87 -0.84
CA ASP A 48 -8.38 2.92 0.14
C ASP A 48 -8.24 4.31 -0.50
N TYR A 49 -7.93 4.35 -1.80
CA TYR A 49 -7.76 5.62 -2.54
C TYR A 49 -8.63 5.69 -3.79
N ILE A 50 -8.42 4.80 -4.77
CA ILE A 50 -8.99 4.95 -6.12
C ILE A 50 -10.53 4.89 -6.10
N LEU A 51 -11.14 3.87 -5.51
CA LEU A 51 -12.60 3.72 -5.49
C LEU A 51 -13.30 4.81 -4.65
N PRO A 52 -12.86 5.12 -3.42
CA PRO A 52 -13.43 6.22 -2.65
C PRO A 52 -13.35 7.54 -3.41
N ARG A 53 -12.18 7.87 -3.98
CA ARG A 53 -11.96 9.13 -4.68
C ARG A 53 -12.73 9.24 -5.99
N LEU A 54 -12.85 8.16 -6.78
CA LEU A 54 -13.70 8.14 -7.98
C LEU A 54 -15.19 8.26 -7.67
N SER A 55 -15.65 7.79 -6.51
CA SER A 55 -17.05 7.90 -6.11
C SER A 55 -17.46 9.35 -5.82
N ARG A 56 -16.51 10.20 -5.42
CA ARG A 56 -16.71 11.62 -5.07
C ARG A 56 -15.50 12.46 -5.51
N LEU A 57 -15.46 12.79 -6.79
CA LEU A 57 -14.38 13.62 -7.37
C LEU A 57 -14.36 15.04 -6.79
N ASP A 58 -15.53 15.55 -6.40
CA ASP A 58 -15.75 16.89 -5.85
C ASP A 58 -15.34 17.04 -4.38
N ALA A 59 -14.98 15.93 -3.71
CA ALA A 59 -14.55 15.91 -2.33
C ALA A 59 -13.35 16.86 -2.07
N PRO A 60 -13.13 17.28 -0.82
CA PRO A 60 -11.99 18.12 -0.46
C PRO A 60 -10.66 17.49 -0.87
N LEU A 61 -9.72 18.33 -1.30
CA LEU A 61 -8.37 17.91 -1.69
C LEU A 61 -7.57 17.56 -0.43
N LEU A 62 -7.00 16.34 -0.36
CA LEU A 62 -6.09 15.96 0.71
C LEU A 62 -4.65 16.34 0.32
N VAL A 63 -4.12 17.38 0.96
CA VAL A 63 -2.73 17.80 0.82
C VAL A 63 -1.91 17.24 1.97
N VAL A 64 -0.99 16.33 1.68
CA VAL A 64 -0.09 15.76 2.68
C VAL A 64 1.24 16.50 2.66
N VAL A 65 1.62 17.05 3.81
CA VAL A 65 2.89 17.75 4.02
C VAL A 65 3.91 16.74 4.54
N GLY A 66 4.82 16.34 3.67
CA GLY A 66 5.86 15.33 3.95
C GLY A 66 7.26 15.85 3.62
N GLY A 67 8.30 15.12 4.01
CA GLY A 67 9.69 15.52 3.78
C GLY A 67 10.61 15.31 4.97
N SER A 68 11.84 15.83 4.86
CA SER A 68 12.97 15.46 5.73
C SER A 68 12.76 15.81 7.21
N THR A 69 13.46 15.09 8.09
CA THR A 69 13.41 15.26 9.53
C THR A 69 13.86 16.65 9.90
N GLY A 70 12.99 17.37 10.61
CA GLY A 70 13.23 18.74 11.02
C GLY A 70 13.44 19.68 9.84
N ALA A 71 12.84 19.40 8.69
CA ALA A 71 12.75 20.33 7.56
C ALA A 71 11.84 21.53 7.85
N GLY A 72 10.96 21.45 8.86
CA GLY A 72 10.05 22.56 9.24
C GLY A 72 8.57 22.29 8.95
N LYS A 73 8.17 21.06 8.63
CA LYS A 73 6.80 20.66 8.24
C LYS A 73 5.71 21.17 9.18
N SER A 74 5.77 20.82 10.47
CA SER A 74 4.76 21.23 11.45
C SER A 74 4.73 22.76 11.62
N THR A 75 5.89 23.41 11.59
CA THR A 75 5.98 24.88 11.62
C THR A 75 5.29 25.49 10.39
N LEU A 76 5.53 24.94 9.20
CA LEU A 76 4.88 25.37 7.96
C LEU A 76 3.36 25.18 8.02
N VAL A 77 2.89 24.00 8.44
CA VAL A 77 1.45 23.70 8.59
C VAL A 77 0.79 24.68 9.56
N ASN A 78 1.39 24.89 10.74
CA ASN A 78 0.90 25.86 11.72
C ASN A 78 0.84 27.28 11.15
N SER A 79 1.84 27.67 10.36
CA SER A 79 1.91 29.01 9.75
C SER A 79 0.87 29.19 8.64
N LEU A 80 0.57 28.14 7.88
CA LEU A 80 -0.50 28.14 6.88
C LEU A 80 -1.89 28.29 7.52
N VAL A 81 -2.09 27.64 8.67
CA VAL A 81 -3.34 27.73 9.46
C VAL A 81 -3.40 29.04 10.27
N GLY A 82 -2.25 29.61 10.63
CA GLY A 82 -2.12 30.83 11.44
C GLY A 82 -2.15 30.59 12.95
N ARG A 83 -2.05 29.33 13.41
CA ARG A 83 -1.93 28.97 14.83
C ARG A 83 -1.28 27.61 15.00
N GLN A 84 -0.86 27.30 16.22
CA GLN A 84 -0.27 25.99 16.55
C GLN A 84 -1.36 24.91 16.60
N VAL A 85 -1.41 24.07 15.56
CA VAL A 85 -2.31 22.91 15.41
C VAL A 85 -1.54 21.59 15.44
N SER A 86 -0.24 21.62 15.20
CA SER A 86 0.69 20.50 15.28
C SER A 86 1.89 20.93 16.12
N GLU A 87 2.42 20.08 16.99
CA GLU A 87 3.56 20.44 17.82
C GLU A 87 4.86 20.49 17.01
N PRO A 88 5.53 21.65 16.88
CA PRO A 88 6.83 21.73 16.20
C PRO A 88 7.87 20.84 16.89
N GLY A 89 8.58 20.00 16.13
CA GLY A 89 9.52 19.04 16.68
C GLY A 89 10.88 19.63 17.06
N VAL A 90 11.14 19.74 18.36
CA VAL A 90 12.45 20.07 18.92
C VAL A 90 13.28 18.80 19.22
N LEU A 91 12.63 17.65 19.46
CA LEU A 91 13.26 16.37 19.81
C LEU A 91 13.10 15.32 18.70
N ARG A 92 14.20 14.72 18.25
CA ARG A 92 14.28 13.74 17.17
C ARG A 92 14.73 12.37 17.69
N PRO A 93 14.28 11.24 17.09
CA PRO A 93 12.99 11.00 16.44
C PRO A 93 11.97 10.49 17.48
N THR A 94 10.79 11.10 17.55
CA THR A 94 9.68 10.61 18.39
C THR A 94 8.53 10.13 17.49
N THR A 95 7.85 9.06 17.86
CA THR A 95 6.65 8.56 17.16
C THR A 95 5.55 9.61 17.30
N ARG A 96 5.17 10.27 16.20
CA ARG A 96 4.20 11.38 16.20
C ARG A 96 2.92 10.96 15.51
N SER A 97 1.80 11.23 16.16
CA SER A 97 0.47 11.11 15.56
C SER A 97 0.32 12.13 14.42
N PRO A 98 -0.01 11.73 13.19
CA PRO A 98 -0.26 12.67 12.10
C PRO A 98 -1.45 13.57 12.45
N VAL A 99 -1.39 14.84 12.01
CA VAL A 99 -2.44 15.83 12.29
C VAL A 99 -3.11 16.25 10.99
N LEU A 100 -4.40 15.99 10.86
CA LEU A 100 -5.22 16.46 9.75
C LEU A 100 -6.00 17.70 10.17
N VAL A 101 -5.74 18.82 9.50
CA VAL A 101 -6.40 20.10 9.70
C VAL A 101 -7.32 20.38 8.52
N LEU A 102 -8.59 20.65 8.78
CA LEU A 102 -9.61 20.78 7.74
C LEU A 102 -10.67 21.82 8.12
N ASN A 103 -11.44 22.30 7.15
CA ASN A 103 -12.55 23.20 7.42
C ASN A 103 -13.70 22.46 8.13
N PRO A 104 -14.33 22.98 9.20
CA PRO A 104 -15.44 22.31 9.88
C PRO A 104 -16.54 21.73 8.96
N GLU A 105 -16.85 22.39 7.83
CA GLU A 105 -17.86 21.92 6.87
C GLU A 105 -17.44 20.65 6.10
N ASP A 106 -16.13 20.40 5.98
CA ASP A 106 -15.55 19.25 5.28
C ASP A 106 -15.37 18.02 6.20
N GLN A 107 -15.67 18.15 7.49
CA GLN A 107 -15.44 17.11 8.50
C GLN A 107 -16.13 15.79 8.16
N GLY A 108 -17.32 15.82 7.57
CA GLY A 108 -18.08 14.61 7.23
C GLY A 108 -17.36 13.67 6.26
N TRP A 109 -16.49 14.18 5.40
CA TRP A 109 -15.69 13.35 4.47
C TRP A 109 -14.57 12.61 5.20
N PHE A 110 -13.78 13.36 5.98
CA PHE A 110 -12.58 12.85 6.66
C PHE A 110 -12.87 12.13 7.98
N ALA A 111 -14.06 12.29 8.56
CA ALA A 111 -14.49 11.59 9.76
C ALA A 111 -14.80 10.09 9.52
N SER A 112 -15.01 9.69 8.27
CA SER A 112 -15.28 8.29 7.92
C SER A 112 -14.00 7.48 7.72
N ASP A 113 -14.01 6.18 8.03
CA ASP A 113 -12.90 5.25 7.76
C ASP A 113 -12.62 5.00 6.27
N ARG A 114 -13.30 5.73 5.36
CA ARG A 114 -13.12 5.59 3.91
C ARG A 114 -11.85 6.26 3.40
N VAL A 115 -11.38 7.31 4.06
CA VAL A 115 -10.14 8.02 3.72
C VAL A 115 -9.11 7.66 4.78
N LEU A 116 -7.92 7.20 4.40
CA LEU A 116 -6.91 6.69 5.34
C LEU A 116 -7.44 5.57 6.27
N PRO A 117 -7.97 4.47 5.71
CA PRO A 117 -8.39 3.31 6.51
C PRO A 117 -7.19 2.71 7.26
N GLY A 118 -7.41 2.29 8.51
CA GLY A 118 -6.37 1.73 9.38
C GLY A 118 -5.74 2.72 10.36
N LEU A 119 -5.99 4.02 10.19
CA LEU A 119 -5.63 5.04 11.19
C LEU A 119 -6.82 5.34 12.08
N ALA A 120 -6.76 4.88 13.33
CA ALA A 120 -7.75 5.24 14.34
C ALA A 120 -7.81 6.76 14.46
N ARG A 121 -9.00 7.35 14.55
CA ARG A 121 -9.16 8.81 14.64
C ARG A 121 -9.29 9.23 16.10
N THR A 122 -8.59 10.29 16.46
CA THR A 122 -8.75 10.95 17.76
C THR A 122 -9.17 12.39 17.56
N THR A 123 -10.26 12.78 18.23
CA THR A 123 -10.71 14.17 18.34
C THR A 123 -10.28 14.69 19.71
N GLY A 124 -9.41 15.71 19.75
CA GLY A 124 -8.84 16.28 20.98
C GLY A 124 -7.41 15.83 21.30
N ASP A 125 -6.86 16.31 22.42
CA ASP A 125 -5.50 15.99 22.91
C ASP A 125 -5.46 14.64 23.65
N GLY A 126 -5.86 13.58 22.95
CA GLY A 126 -5.70 12.21 23.42
C GLY A 126 -4.23 11.76 23.41
N PRO A 127 -3.87 10.70 24.17
CA PRO A 127 -2.50 10.22 24.26
C PRO A 127 -1.94 9.85 22.88
N ALA A 128 -0.65 10.17 22.68
CA ALA A 128 0.09 9.87 21.45
C ALA A 128 0.07 8.37 21.14
N GLY A 129 -0.69 8.00 20.11
CA GLY A 129 -0.74 6.65 19.54
C GLY A 129 -0.62 6.71 18.02
N VAL A 130 -0.74 5.56 17.36
CA VAL A 130 -0.77 5.40 15.89
C VAL A 130 -2.14 5.86 15.33
N SER A 131 -2.62 7.02 15.78
CA SER A 131 -3.94 7.57 15.47
C SER A 131 -3.82 8.90 14.74
N LEU A 132 -4.72 9.17 13.80
CA LEU A 132 -4.85 10.45 13.11
C LEU A 132 -5.59 11.45 14.00
N ARG A 133 -4.93 12.56 14.37
CA ARG A 133 -5.58 13.65 15.11
C ARG A 133 -6.33 14.55 14.14
N LEU A 134 -7.63 14.71 14.37
CA LEU A 134 -8.46 15.64 13.59
C LEU A 134 -8.53 17.00 14.29
N ALA A 135 -8.14 18.06 13.57
CA ALA A 135 -8.30 19.44 13.97
C ALA A 135 -9.16 20.17 12.94
N THR A 136 -10.11 20.97 13.39
CA THR A 136 -10.93 21.81 12.51
C THR A 136 -10.55 23.27 12.64
N ASP A 137 -10.45 23.99 11.52
CA ASP A 137 -10.22 25.43 11.50
C ASP A 137 -10.84 26.09 10.28
N THR A 138 -11.52 27.22 10.48
CA THR A 138 -12.11 28.03 9.40
C THR A 138 -11.07 28.77 8.55
N THR A 139 -9.81 28.89 9.01
CA THR A 139 -8.72 29.45 8.21
C THR A 139 -8.31 28.53 7.05
N VAL A 140 -8.58 27.22 7.17
CA VAL A 140 -8.43 26.28 6.07
C VAL A 140 -9.59 26.50 5.10
N PRO A 141 -9.32 26.82 3.82
CA PRO A 141 -10.36 27.01 2.82
C PRO A 141 -11.24 25.77 2.66
N LEU A 142 -12.52 25.98 2.34
CA LEU A 142 -13.44 24.90 1.96
C LEU A 142 -12.90 24.13 0.76
N GLY A 143 -13.01 22.80 0.82
CA GLY A 143 -12.50 21.91 -0.22
C GLY A 143 -11.01 21.60 -0.10
N LEU A 144 -10.37 21.92 1.03
CA LEU A 144 -8.96 21.63 1.31
C LEU A 144 -8.80 20.99 2.69
N ALA A 145 -7.91 20.00 2.80
CA ALA A 145 -7.42 19.51 4.07
C ALA A 145 -5.89 19.38 4.04
N LEU A 146 -5.24 19.81 5.12
CA LEU A 146 -3.79 19.77 5.30
C LEU A 146 -3.44 18.68 6.30
N LEU A 147 -2.60 17.72 5.90
CA LEU A 147 -2.13 16.66 6.78
C LEU A 147 -0.64 16.83 7.06
N ASP A 148 -0.26 17.02 8.32
CA ASP A 148 1.13 17.00 8.77
C ASP A 148 1.57 15.54 8.97
N ALA A 149 2.46 15.07 8.07
CA ALA A 149 2.97 13.70 8.11
C ALA A 149 4.21 13.58 9.02
N PRO A 150 4.45 12.40 9.63
CA PRO A 150 5.70 12.14 10.31
C PRO A 150 6.90 12.25 9.35
N ASP A 151 8.10 12.36 9.93
CA ASP A 151 9.33 12.47 9.15
C ASP A 151 9.58 11.22 8.29
N VAL A 152 9.81 11.42 6.99
CA VAL A 152 9.93 10.33 6.00
C VAL A 152 11.28 9.59 6.10
N ASP A 153 12.33 10.29 6.54
CA ASP A 153 13.68 9.79 6.78
C ASP A 153 13.88 9.28 8.22
N SER A 154 12.79 9.03 8.95
CA SER A 154 12.87 8.47 10.30
C SER A 154 13.48 7.07 10.30
N VAL A 155 14.29 6.79 11.33
CA VAL A 155 14.81 5.44 11.62
C VAL A 155 13.75 4.52 12.23
N VAL A 156 12.64 5.10 12.70
CA VAL A 156 11.50 4.38 13.26
C VAL A 156 10.68 3.80 12.10
N THR A 157 10.60 2.46 12.03
CA THR A 157 9.92 1.74 10.95
C THR A 157 8.45 2.16 10.82
N GLU A 158 7.78 2.34 11.95
CA GLU A 158 6.37 2.71 12.05
C GLU A 158 6.11 4.09 11.41
N ASN A 159 7.04 5.03 11.55
CA ASN A 159 6.92 6.36 10.92
C ASN A 159 7.05 6.28 9.40
N ARG A 160 7.89 5.36 8.89
CA ARG A 160 8.08 5.15 7.46
C ARG A 160 6.85 4.50 6.83
N GLU A 161 6.33 3.45 7.48
CA GLU A 161 5.10 2.79 7.04
C GLU A 161 3.90 3.77 7.05
N MET A 162 3.82 4.62 8.08
CA MET A 162 2.85 5.70 8.14
C MET A 162 3.02 6.69 6.98
N ALA A 163 4.24 7.16 6.71
CA ALA A 163 4.51 8.08 5.59
C ALA A 163 4.12 7.46 4.23
N ASP A 164 4.39 6.18 4.02
CA ASP A 164 4.00 5.45 2.81
C ASP A 164 2.47 5.35 2.67
N GLN A 165 1.75 5.10 3.77
CA GLN A 165 0.27 5.09 3.78
C GLN A 165 -0.30 6.48 3.48
N LEU A 166 0.26 7.53 4.08
CA LEU A 166 -0.17 8.91 3.86
C LEU A 166 0.09 9.35 2.41
N LEU A 167 1.25 8.98 1.85
CA LEU A 167 1.55 9.22 0.44
C LEU A 167 0.57 8.50 -0.49
N ALA A 168 0.15 7.29 -0.13
CA ALA A 168 -0.82 6.51 -0.90
C ALA A 168 -2.21 7.16 -0.98
N ALA A 169 -2.58 7.97 0.00
CA ALA A 169 -3.88 8.61 0.09
C ALA A 169 -3.88 10.09 -0.37
N ALA A 170 -2.70 10.68 -0.57
CA ALA A 170 -2.56 12.09 -0.92
C ALA A 170 -3.09 12.38 -2.33
N ASP A 171 -3.90 13.42 -2.47
CA ASP A 171 -4.21 14.00 -3.78
C ASP A 171 -3.07 14.94 -4.24
N LEU A 172 -2.39 15.56 -3.28
CA LEU A 172 -1.24 16.41 -3.50
C LEU A 172 -0.21 16.17 -2.38
N TRP A 173 1.02 15.91 -2.77
CA TRP A 173 2.16 15.81 -1.87
C TRP A 173 2.93 17.13 -1.83
N LEU A 174 2.86 17.83 -0.70
CA LEU A 174 3.65 19.03 -0.44
C LEU A 174 4.96 18.62 0.23
N PHE A 175 6.00 18.45 -0.57
CA PHE A 175 7.31 18.00 -0.11
C PHE A 175 8.13 19.17 0.44
N VAL A 176 8.43 19.14 1.73
CA VAL A 176 9.21 20.15 2.44
C VAL A 176 10.63 19.65 2.69
N THR A 177 11.61 20.41 2.22
CA THR A 177 13.02 20.18 2.50
C THR A 177 13.71 21.48 2.92
N SER A 178 14.89 21.39 3.52
CA SER A 178 15.66 22.58 3.88
C SER A 178 16.83 22.82 2.94
N ALA A 179 17.36 24.05 2.93
CA ALA A 179 18.58 24.39 2.20
C ALA A 179 19.79 23.48 2.51
N ALA A 180 19.83 22.85 3.69
CA ALA A 180 20.89 21.95 4.09
C ALA A 180 20.67 20.48 3.68
N ARG A 181 19.43 20.10 3.34
CA ARG A 181 19.03 18.69 3.10
C ARG A 181 18.34 18.45 1.76
N TYR A 182 18.23 19.46 0.91
CA TYR A 182 17.53 19.34 -0.38
C TYR A 182 18.19 18.33 -1.32
N ALA A 183 19.48 18.01 -1.13
CA ALA A 183 20.22 17.03 -1.92
C ALA A 183 20.37 15.65 -1.22
N ASP A 184 19.73 15.42 -0.07
CA ASP A 184 19.87 14.18 0.70
C ASP A 184 19.17 13.00 0.03
N ALA A 185 19.90 11.90 -0.22
CA ALA A 185 19.38 10.76 -0.98
C ALA A 185 18.10 10.09 -0.41
N VAL A 186 17.93 10.07 0.92
CA VAL A 186 16.79 9.40 1.58
C VAL A 186 15.46 10.11 1.27
N PRO A 187 15.30 11.42 1.52
CA PRO A 187 14.12 12.17 1.08
C PRO A 187 13.81 12.07 -0.43
N TRP A 188 14.84 11.99 -1.29
CA TRP A 188 14.64 11.77 -2.74
C TRP A 188 14.03 10.41 -3.06
N GLY A 189 14.21 9.39 -2.20
CA GLY A 189 13.49 8.12 -2.31
C GLY A 189 11.97 8.31 -2.27
N PHE A 190 11.47 9.15 -1.37
CA PHE A 190 10.03 9.45 -1.26
C PHE A 190 9.50 10.27 -2.44
N LEU A 191 10.31 11.19 -2.99
CA LEU A 191 9.94 11.88 -4.23
C LEU A 191 9.81 10.90 -5.40
N ARG A 192 10.74 9.94 -5.51
CA ARG A 192 10.63 8.86 -6.51
C ARG A 192 9.38 8.02 -6.29
N LEU A 193 9.08 7.63 -5.06
CA LEU A 193 7.82 6.92 -4.74
C LEU A 193 6.58 7.76 -5.10
N ALA A 194 6.60 9.07 -4.90
CA ALA A 194 5.50 9.96 -5.27
C ALA A 194 5.31 9.99 -6.79
N VAL A 195 6.41 10.06 -7.56
CA VAL A 195 6.40 9.99 -9.04
C VAL A 195 5.94 8.62 -9.52
N GLU A 196 6.45 7.54 -8.93
CA GLU A 196 6.04 6.16 -9.25
C GLU A 196 4.54 5.96 -9.05
N ARG A 197 3.98 6.53 -7.97
CA ARG A 197 2.54 6.53 -7.67
C ARG A 197 1.76 7.62 -8.42
N ALA A 198 2.46 8.46 -9.18
CA ALA A 198 1.93 9.59 -9.93
C ALA A 198 1.06 10.54 -9.09
N VAL A 199 1.45 10.74 -7.84
CA VAL A 199 0.88 11.75 -6.95
C VAL A 199 1.31 13.13 -7.44
N ALA A 200 0.39 14.11 -7.45
CA ALA A 200 0.77 15.48 -7.77
C ALA A 200 1.75 15.98 -6.71
N VAL A 201 2.85 16.63 -7.11
CA VAL A 201 3.89 17.11 -6.18
C VAL A 201 4.03 18.62 -6.26
N ALA A 202 4.12 19.26 -5.10
CA ALA A 202 4.60 20.62 -4.93
C ALA A 202 5.76 20.64 -3.95
N MET A 203 6.75 21.47 -4.19
CA MET A 203 8.00 21.55 -3.43
C MET A 203 8.03 22.81 -2.58
N VAL A 204 8.46 22.67 -1.33
CA VAL A 204 8.78 23.78 -0.43
C VAL A 204 10.23 23.65 0.01
N LEU A 205 11.03 24.66 -0.34
CA LEU A 205 12.39 24.81 0.14
C LEU A 205 12.38 25.78 1.33
N ASP A 206 12.48 25.22 2.53
CA ASP A 206 12.38 25.93 3.80
C ASP A 206 13.75 26.39 4.34
N ARG A 207 13.72 27.49 5.12
CA ARG A 207 14.88 28.10 5.79
C ARG A 207 16.08 28.28 4.87
N VAL A 208 15.88 29.02 3.80
CA VAL A 208 16.95 29.37 2.86
C VAL A 208 17.55 30.71 3.24
N ALA A 209 18.86 30.74 3.45
CA ALA A 209 19.57 32.00 3.64
C ALA A 209 19.35 32.92 2.42
N PRO A 210 18.99 34.21 2.59
CA PRO A 210 18.63 35.10 1.48
C PRO A 210 19.65 35.13 0.33
N GLN A 211 20.95 35.09 0.66
CA GLN A 211 22.04 35.08 -0.31
C GLN A 211 22.14 33.78 -1.13
N ALA A 212 21.62 32.66 -0.61
CA ALA A 212 21.69 31.34 -1.24
C ALA A 212 20.41 30.95 -2.00
N VAL A 213 19.36 31.78 -1.94
CA VAL A 213 18.04 31.48 -2.54
C VAL A 213 18.16 31.16 -4.02
N HIS A 214 18.89 31.97 -4.79
CA HIS A 214 18.97 31.80 -6.24
C HIS A 214 19.72 30.52 -6.61
N GLU A 215 20.90 30.30 -6.03
CA GLU A 215 21.76 29.14 -6.30
C GLU A 215 21.07 27.83 -5.93
N ILE A 216 20.56 27.71 -4.70
CA ILE A 216 19.95 26.47 -4.21
C ILE A 216 18.65 26.17 -4.97
N SER A 217 17.83 27.19 -5.26
CA SER A 217 16.58 26.97 -6.00
C SER A 217 16.82 26.59 -7.45
N ALA A 218 17.87 27.12 -8.08
CA ALA A 218 18.26 26.74 -9.44
C ALA A 218 18.72 25.28 -9.48
N HIS A 219 19.64 24.89 -8.60
CA HIS A 219 20.14 23.52 -8.53
C HIS A 219 19.00 22.53 -8.18
N LEU A 220 18.11 22.87 -7.24
CA LEU A 220 16.96 22.02 -6.94
C LEU A 220 16.03 21.84 -8.16
N ARG A 221 15.81 22.88 -8.98
CA ARG A 221 15.00 22.76 -10.21
C ARG A 221 15.65 21.83 -11.24
N GLU A 222 16.97 21.86 -11.37
CA GLU A 222 17.71 20.94 -12.23
C GLU A 222 17.50 19.49 -11.77
N MET A 223 17.72 19.22 -10.48
CA MET A 223 17.50 17.89 -9.91
C MET A 223 16.05 17.42 -10.06
N LEU A 224 15.06 18.30 -9.89
CA LEU A 224 13.64 17.96 -10.10
C LEU A 224 13.36 17.62 -11.56
N THR A 225 13.96 18.36 -12.50
CA THR A 225 13.82 18.11 -13.94
C THR A 225 14.35 16.74 -14.33
N GLU A 226 15.52 16.36 -13.80
CA GLU A 226 16.12 15.03 -14.01
C GLU A 226 15.24 13.88 -13.49
N GLN A 227 14.42 14.13 -12.46
CA GLN A 227 13.48 13.15 -11.90
C GLN A 227 12.06 13.25 -12.49
N GLY A 228 11.86 14.02 -13.57
CA GLY A 228 10.55 14.18 -14.20
C GLY A 228 9.57 15.11 -13.47
N LEU A 229 10.06 15.86 -12.47
CA LEU A 229 9.31 16.82 -11.65
C LEU A 229 9.59 18.28 -12.03
N GLY A 230 10.11 18.55 -13.23
CA GLY A 230 10.47 19.92 -13.66
C GLY A 230 9.30 20.91 -13.72
N GLN A 231 8.05 20.42 -13.76
CA GLN A 231 6.83 21.24 -13.72
C GLN A 231 6.23 21.38 -12.31
N ALA A 232 6.81 20.72 -11.30
CA ALA A 232 6.31 20.82 -9.93
C ALA A 232 6.48 22.27 -9.40
N PRO A 233 5.43 22.88 -8.83
CA PRO A 233 5.55 24.20 -8.21
C PRO A 233 6.63 24.19 -7.12
N LEU A 234 7.52 25.19 -7.14
CA LEU A 234 8.56 25.36 -6.12
C LEU A 234 8.33 26.66 -5.36
N PHE A 235 8.08 26.54 -4.06
CA PHE A 235 7.94 27.65 -3.13
C PHE A 235 9.19 27.75 -2.26
N VAL A 236 9.74 28.95 -2.11
CA VAL A 236 10.92 29.20 -1.27
C VAL A 236 10.50 30.00 -0.06
N VAL A 237 10.81 29.47 1.12
CA VAL A 237 10.62 30.13 2.40
C VAL A 237 12.00 30.55 2.92
N PRO A 238 12.34 31.84 2.89
CA PRO A 238 13.61 32.32 3.43
C PRO A 238 13.72 32.07 4.93
N GLU A 239 14.95 31.99 5.42
CA GLU A 239 15.22 31.93 6.85
C GLU A 239 14.84 33.25 7.52
N VAL A 240 13.87 33.19 8.43
CA VAL A 240 13.31 34.34 9.15
C VAL A 240 13.09 33.99 10.61
N ALA A 241 13.07 35.01 11.48
CA ALA A 241 12.68 34.83 12.87
C ALA A 241 11.20 34.44 12.95
N LEU A 242 10.89 33.47 13.82
CA LEU A 242 9.51 33.04 14.04
C LEU A 242 8.80 34.01 14.99
N GLU A 243 7.53 34.30 14.70
CA GLU A 243 6.61 35.08 15.53
C GLU A 243 5.68 34.10 16.25
N ASP A 244 5.77 33.98 17.58
CA ASP A 244 5.01 33.00 18.38
C ASP A 244 5.14 31.54 17.89
N GLY A 245 6.32 31.20 17.35
CA GLY A 245 6.61 29.88 16.78
C GLY A 245 6.05 29.65 15.37
N LEU A 246 5.56 30.71 14.72
CA LEU A 246 5.03 30.70 13.35
C LEU A 246 5.95 31.48 12.40
N ILE A 247 5.95 31.08 11.13
CA ILE A 247 6.61 31.82 10.06
C ILE A 247 5.74 33.06 9.75
N PRO A 248 6.33 34.27 9.64
CA PRO A 248 5.61 35.48 9.26
C PRO A 248 4.71 35.26 8.05
N LEU A 249 3.47 35.76 8.14
CA LEU A 249 2.42 35.45 7.17
C LEU A 249 2.78 35.90 5.75
N ASN A 250 3.50 37.02 5.62
CA ASN A 250 3.99 37.52 4.32
C ASN A 250 4.94 36.54 3.63
N THR A 251 5.72 35.77 4.39
CA THR A 251 6.68 34.79 3.87
C THR A 251 5.99 33.55 3.33
N VAL A 252 4.95 33.06 4.00
CA VAL A 252 4.18 31.88 3.55
C VAL A 252 3.02 32.23 2.60
N MET A 253 2.78 33.53 2.37
CA MET A 253 1.66 34.03 1.56
C MET A 253 1.60 33.43 0.15
N PRO A 254 2.70 33.28 -0.61
CA PRO A 254 2.63 32.69 -1.96
C PRO A 254 2.06 31.28 -1.96
N LEU A 255 2.49 30.45 -1.00
CA LEU A 255 1.99 29.09 -0.82
C LEU A 255 0.52 29.09 -0.37
N ARG A 256 0.17 29.97 0.59
CA ARG A 256 -1.20 30.11 1.08
C ARG A 256 -2.18 30.56 -0.01
N ILE A 257 -1.79 31.52 -0.85
CA ILE A 257 -2.58 31.98 -2.00
C ILE A 257 -2.75 30.84 -3.01
N TRP A 258 -1.68 30.11 -3.31
CA TRP A 258 -1.74 28.99 -4.25
C TRP A 258 -2.70 27.89 -3.78
N LEU A 259 -2.57 27.46 -2.51
CA LEU A 259 -3.48 26.48 -1.90
C LEU A 259 -4.92 27.00 -1.84
N GLY A 260 -5.11 28.28 -1.51
CA GLY A 260 -6.43 28.92 -1.48
C GLY A 260 -7.10 28.98 -2.86
N ASN A 261 -6.34 29.34 -3.89
CA ASN A 261 -6.83 29.34 -5.28
C ASN A 261 -7.18 27.92 -5.74
N LEU A 262 -6.34 26.94 -5.40
CA LEU A 262 -6.61 25.53 -5.72
C LEU A 262 -7.89 25.03 -5.03
N ALA A 263 -8.12 25.42 -3.78
CA ALA A 263 -9.32 25.06 -3.03
C ALA A 263 -10.58 25.72 -3.61
N ALA A 264 -10.51 27.01 -3.93
CA ALA A 264 -11.62 27.80 -4.46
C ALA A 264 -12.02 27.41 -5.89
N ASP A 265 -11.05 27.00 -6.71
CA ASP A 265 -11.30 26.58 -8.09
C ASP A 265 -11.60 25.07 -8.17
N SER A 266 -12.89 24.74 -8.30
CA SER A 266 -13.36 23.37 -8.48
C SER A 266 -12.74 22.65 -9.69
N ALA A 267 -12.43 23.36 -10.77
CA ALA A 267 -11.85 22.77 -11.97
C ALA A 267 -10.36 22.45 -11.76
N ALA A 268 -9.62 23.36 -11.10
CA ALA A 268 -8.23 23.13 -10.72
C ALA A 268 -8.11 21.96 -9.72
N ARG A 269 -8.96 21.92 -8.70
CA ARG A 269 -9.07 20.80 -7.75
C ARG A 269 -9.32 19.48 -8.47
N ALA A 270 -10.33 19.45 -9.35
CA ALA A 270 -10.65 18.25 -10.10
C ALA A 270 -9.54 17.85 -11.09
N ALA A 271 -8.75 18.80 -11.59
CA ALA A 271 -7.60 18.50 -12.44
C ALA A 271 -6.48 17.80 -11.66
N VAL A 272 -6.14 18.28 -10.46
CA VAL A 272 -5.16 17.61 -9.57
C VAL A 272 -5.62 16.20 -9.22
N VAL A 273 -6.88 16.05 -8.81
CA VAL A 273 -7.46 14.74 -8.48
C VAL A 273 -7.45 13.80 -9.69
N ARG A 274 -7.84 14.28 -10.88
CA ARG A 274 -7.81 13.46 -12.11
C ARG A 274 -6.38 13.04 -12.47
N GLN A 275 -5.41 13.94 -12.41
CA GLN A 275 -4.02 13.64 -12.68
C GLN A 275 -3.51 12.51 -11.76
N THR A 276 -3.78 12.61 -10.45
CA THR A 276 -3.35 11.57 -9.50
C THR A 276 -4.11 10.27 -9.68
N LEU A 277 -5.40 10.30 -9.99
CA LEU A 277 -6.19 9.10 -10.27
C LEU A 277 -5.74 8.40 -11.56
N GLU A 278 -5.56 9.13 -12.65
CA GLU A 278 -5.09 8.57 -13.93
C GLU A 278 -3.70 7.95 -13.76
N GLY A 279 -2.83 8.64 -13.04
CA GLY A 279 -1.51 8.15 -12.67
C GLY A 279 -1.55 6.87 -11.83
N ALA A 280 -2.34 6.87 -10.76
CA ALA A 280 -2.52 5.71 -9.89
C ALA A 280 -3.10 4.50 -10.64
N ILE A 281 -4.10 4.72 -11.51
CA ILE A 281 -4.68 3.66 -12.34
C ILE A 281 -3.66 3.13 -13.34
N THR A 282 -2.88 4.01 -13.99
CA THR A 282 -1.84 3.61 -14.94
C THR A 282 -0.75 2.77 -14.28
N HIS A 283 -0.25 3.21 -13.12
CA HIS A 283 0.75 2.47 -12.33
C HIS A 283 0.22 1.11 -11.88
N LEU A 284 -1.05 1.04 -11.48
CA LEU A 284 -1.69 -0.21 -11.10
C LEU A 284 -1.77 -1.20 -12.27
N ILE A 285 -2.23 -0.71 -13.43
CA ILE A 285 -2.34 -1.52 -14.64
C ILE A 285 -0.96 -2.06 -15.04
N SER A 286 0.11 -1.26 -14.94
CA SER A 286 1.47 -1.72 -15.30
C SER A 286 1.99 -2.85 -14.39
N ARG A 287 1.45 -3.01 -13.18
CA ARG A 287 1.82 -4.10 -12.25
C ARG A 287 0.97 -5.36 -12.41
N THR A 288 -0.14 -5.28 -13.14
CA THR A 288 -1.04 -6.43 -13.35
C THR A 288 -0.39 -7.61 -14.08
N PRO A 289 0.50 -7.42 -15.09
CA PRO A 289 1.20 -8.52 -15.74
C PRO A 289 2.00 -9.42 -14.79
N LEU A 290 2.62 -8.85 -13.75
CA LEU A 290 3.34 -9.61 -12.73
C LEU A 290 2.41 -10.60 -12.01
N LEU A 291 1.22 -10.13 -11.62
CA LEU A 291 0.22 -10.96 -10.96
C LEU A 291 -0.30 -12.07 -11.87
N ILE A 292 -0.52 -11.76 -13.16
CA ILE A 292 -0.96 -12.73 -14.16
C ILE A 292 0.09 -13.83 -14.34
N SER A 293 1.36 -13.47 -14.54
CA SER A 293 2.45 -14.44 -14.73
C SER A 293 2.65 -15.32 -13.49
N ALA A 294 2.69 -14.71 -12.30
CA ALA A 294 2.83 -15.46 -11.05
C ALA A 294 1.63 -16.40 -10.82
N HIS A 295 0.41 -16.00 -11.21
CA HIS A 295 -0.77 -16.85 -11.08
C HIS A 295 -0.72 -18.04 -12.05
N ALA A 296 -0.26 -17.81 -13.29
CA ALA A 296 -0.04 -18.88 -14.27
C ALA A 296 0.99 -19.90 -13.77
N GLU A 297 2.12 -19.44 -13.21
CA GLU A 297 3.14 -20.32 -12.62
C GLU A 297 2.58 -21.20 -11.48
N GLN A 298 1.74 -20.62 -10.62
CA GLN A 298 1.06 -21.37 -9.56
C GLN A 298 0.14 -22.44 -10.14
N PHE A 299 -0.67 -22.07 -11.14
CA PHE A 299 -1.59 -22.99 -11.79
C PHE A 299 -0.86 -24.17 -12.43
N GLU A 300 0.21 -23.89 -13.17
CA GLU A 300 1.04 -24.94 -13.78
C GLU A 300 1.71 -25.84 -12.75
N ALA A 301 2.27 -25.27 -11.68
CA ALA A 301 2.92 -26.04 -10.63
C ALA A 301 1.92 -26.95 -9.91
N ILE A 302 0.72 -26.44 -9.58
CA ILE A 302 -0.35 -27.24 -8.98
C ILE A 302 -0.78 -28.37 -9.93
N ALA A 303 -0.94 -28.08 -11.22
CA ALA A 303 -1.31 -29.07 -12.23
C ALA A 303 -0.24 -30.18 -12.34
N ARG A 304 1.04 -29.82 -12.36
CA ARG A 304 2.15 -30.79 -12.37
C ARG A 304 2.15 -31.68 -11.12
N LEU A 305 2.05 -31.08 -9.93
CA LEU A 305 2.03 -31.83 -8.66
C LEU A 305 0.83 -32.80 -8.58
N ARG A 306 -0.35 -32.38 -9.04
CA ARG A 306 -1.53 -33.27 -9.13
C ARG A 306 -1.31 -34.41 -10.10
N ALA A 307 -0.81 -34.12 -11.31
CA ALA A 307 -0.54 -35.15 -12.31
C ALA A 307 0.50 -36.18 -11.84
N GLU A 308 1.53 -35.74 -11.12
CA GLU A 308 2.54 -36.61 -10.52
C GLU A 308 1.94 -37.49 -9.43
N ALA A 309 1.17 -36.91 -8.50
CA ALA A 309 0.47 -37.67 -7.46
C ALA A 309 -0.49 -38.72 -8.08
N ASP A 310 -1.32 -38.32 -9.04
CA ASP A 310 -2.24 -39.21 -9.75
C ASP A 310 -1.48 -40.29 -10.53
N GLY A 311 -0.30 -39.98 -11.07
CA GLY A 311 0.59 -40.94 -11.72
C GLY A 311 1.09 -42.01 -10.74
N ILE A 312 1.59 -41.58 -9.57
CA ILE A 312 2.07 -42.47 -8.51
C ILE A 312 0.94 -43.36 -7.99
N TYR A 313 -0.24 -42.79 -7.70
CA TYR A 313 -1.40 -43.56 -7.23
C TYR A 313 -1.87 -44.58 -8.27
N ARG A 314 -1.92 -44.20 -9.55
CA ARG A 314 -2.28 -45.14 -10.63
C ARG A 314 -1.27 -46.26 -10.77
N ALA A 315 0.03 -45.95 -10.72
CA ALA A 315 1.09 -46.96 -10.79
C ALA A 315 1.04 -47.92 -9.59
N ALA A 316 0.85 -47.40 -8.38
CA ALA A 316 0.70 -48.22 -7.18
C ALA A 316 -0.55 -49.11 -7.26
N GLY A 317 -1.69 -48.58 -7.71
CA GLY A 317 -2.92 -49.35 -7.90
C GLY A 317 -2.77 -50.46 -8.93
N ALA A 318 -2.10 -50.19 -10.05
CA ALA A 318 -1.79 -51.19 -11.07
C ALA A 318 -0.87 -52.29 -10.53
N TRP A 319 0.19 -51.91 -9.81
CA TRP A 319 1.11 -52.86 -9.17
C TRP A 319 0.41 -53.76 -8.15
N VAL A 320 -0.46 -53.19 -7.29
CA VAL A 320 -1.26 -54.01 -6.35
C VAL A 320 -2.16 -54.98 -7.11
N THR A 321 -2.87 -54.50 -8.14
CA THR A 321 -3.80 -55.32 -8.93
C THR A 321 -3.09 -56.48 -9.61
N GLU A 322 -1.96 -56.20 -10.28
CA GLU A 322 -1.12 -57.20 -10.93
C GLU A 322 -0.57 -58.21 -9.92
N GLY A 323 -0.03 -57.73 -8.80
CA GLY A 323 0.52 -58.57 -7.73
C GLY A 323 -0.52 -59.46 -7.02
N THR A 324 -1.79 -59.04 -6.98
CA THR A 324 -2.90 -59.91 -6.55
C THR A 324 -3.33 -60.91 -7.62
N ALA A 325 -3.27 -60.54 -8.91
CA ALA A 325 -3.71 -61.39 -10.01
C ALA A 325 -2.70 -62.50 -10.34
N ASP A 326 -1.39 -62.23 -10.24
CA ASP A 326 -0.32 -63.20 -10.49
C ASP A 326 0.08 -64.03 -9.25
N GLY A 327 -0.56 -63.72 -8.11
CA GLY A 327 -0.36 -64.35 -6.81
C GLY A 327 0.98 -64.01 -6.15
N SER A 328 1.80 -63.11 -6.71
CA SER A 328 3.11 -62.74 -6.16
C SER A 328 3.00 -62.12 -4.76
N LEU A 329 1.94 -61.34 -4.50
CA LEU A 329 1.66 -60.80 -3.16
C LEU A 329 1.20 -61.87 -2.15
N LEU A 330 0.74 -63.03 -2.63
CA LEU A 330 0.27 -64.15 -1.82
C LEU A 330 1.34 -65.27 -1.67
N ARG A 331 2.45 -65.20 -2.41
CA ARG A 331 3.49 -66.25 -2.43
C ARG A 331 4.36 -66.31 -1.16
N GLY A 332 4.27 -65.34 -0.27
CA GLY A 332 4.99 -65.34 0.99
C GLY A 332 4.24 -66.12 2.07
N GLU A 333 3.48 -65.41 2.88
CA GLU A 333 2.87 -65.94 4.10
C GLU A 333 1.73 -66.94 3.83
N VAL A 334 0.97 -66.76 2.74
CA VAL A 334 -0.14 -67.65 2.37
C VAL A 334 0.38 -68.94 1.75
N LEU A 335 1.40 -68.88 0.88
CA LEU A 335 2.05 -70.09 0.38
C LEU A 335 2.80 -70.84 1.50
N ALA A 336 3.46 -70.13 2.41
CA ALA A 336 4.10 -70.73 3.57
C ALA A 336 3.08 -71.43 4.47
N ARG A 337 1.94 -70.79 4.81
CA ARG A 337 0.85 -71.43 5.57
C ARG A 337 0.20 -72.59 4.84
N TRP A 338 0.02 -72.49 3.52
CA TRP A 338 -0.56 -73.57 2.72
C TRP A 338 0.40 -74.77 2.66
N GLN A 339 1.70 -74.53 2.46
CA GLN A 339 2.74 -75.57 2.51
C GLN A 339 2.89 -76.16 3.91
N GLU A 340 2.74 -75.37 4.98
CA GLU A 340 2.76 -75.86 6.35
C GLU A 340 1.53 -76.75 6.63
N PHE A 341 0.33 -76.35 6.19
CA PHE A 341 -0.90 -77.14 6.30
C PHE A 341 -0.86 -78.46 5.52
N VAL A 342 -0.26 -78.45 4.32
CA VAL A 342 -0.09 -79.66 3.49
C VAL A 342 1.08 -80.53 3.99
N GLY A 343 2.19 -79.91 4.38
CA GLY A 343 3.44 -80.57 4.78
C GLY A 343 3.41 -81.21 6.17
N THR A 344 2.61 -80.69 7.10
CA THR A 344 2.41 -81.29 8.44
C THR A 344 1.39 -82.45 8.44
N GLY A 345 0.87 -82.84 7.27
CA GLY A 345 -0.09 -83.94 7.12
C GLY A 345 -1.43 -83.69 7.82
N GLU A 346 -1.74 -82.45 8.22
CA GLU A 346 -3.02 -82.10 8.83
C GLU A 346 -4.20 -82.32 7.88
N LEU A 347 -3.98 -82.11 6.58
CA LEU A 347 -4.99 -82.34 5.54
C LEU A 347 -5.38 -83.83 5.45
N LEU A 348 -4.38 -84.72 5.43
CA LEU A 348 -4.55 -86.18 5.51
C LEU A 348 -5.23 -86.61 6.82
N ARG A 349 -4.78 -86.07 7.96
CA ARG A 349 -5.38 -86.35 9.28
C ARG A 349 -6.82 -85.82 9.43
N SER A 350 -7.20 -84.78 8.69
CA SER A 350 -8.58 -84.26 8.67
C SER A 350 -9.49 -85.11 7.77
N LEU A 351 -8.97 -85.60 6.64
CA LEU A 351 -9.66 -86.51 5.73
C LEU A 351 -9.86 -87.89 6.37
N GLU A 352 -8.86 -88.43 7.05
CA GLU A 352 -8.97 -89.67 7.81
C GLU A 352 -9.97 -89.55 8.97
N ARG A 353 -9.99 -88.42 9.69
CA ARG A 353 -11.01 -88.15 10.73
C ARG A 353 -12.43 -88.08 10.17
N ARG A 354 -12.61 -87.58 8.93
CA ARG A 354 -13.93 -87.50 8.28
C ARG A 354 -14.40 -88.85 7.72
N ILE A 355 -13.47 -89.67 7.23
CA ILE A 355 -13.75 -91.02 6.73
C ILE A 355 -13.97 -92.00 7.89
N GLY A 356 -13.32 -91.80 9.04
CA GLY A 356 -13.54 -92.57 10.26
C GLY A 356 -14.89 -92.32 10.95
N TRP A 357 -15.63 -91.26 10.57
CA TRP A 357 -16.99 -90.99 11.06
C TRP A 357 -18.07 -91.66 10.18
N LEU A 358 -17.70 -92.21 9.03
CA LEU A 358 -18.58 -92.87 8.04
C LEU A 358 -18.47 -94.41 8.07
N ARG A 359 -17.67 -94.97 8.98
CA ARG A 359 -17.69 -96.39 9.39
C ARG A 359 -18.20 -96.48 10.81
#